data_AF-A0A933F216-F1
#
_entry.id   AF-A0A933F216-F1
#
_cell.length_a   1.000
_cell.length_b   1.000
_cell.length_c   1.000
_cell.angle_alpha   90.00
_cell.angle_beta   90.00
_cell.angle_gamma   90.00
#
_symmetry.space_group_name_H-M   'P 1'
#
loop_
_entity.id
_entity.type
_entity.pdbx_description
1 polymer ?
#
loop_
_entity_poly.entity_id
_entity_poly.type
_entity_poly.pdbx_seq_one_letter_code
_entity_poly.pdbx_strand_id
1 'polypeptide(L)'
;MDEPLAKEVLDILYRDPGTRRLYKDLLTDWILDTQPHGSPLDGTALIQHLAKHQPDILSRLKINTLVKEDIARVLDAIGHK
;
A
#
# COMPACT_ATOMS: atom_id res chain seq x y z
N MET A 1 0.55 19.23 -5.66
CA MET A 1 -0.47 18.48 -4.90
C MET A 1 0.13 17.12 -4.71
N ASP A 2 0.43 16.76 -3.46
CA ASP A 2 0.98 15.45 -3.12
C ASP A 2 -0.02 14.39 -3.59
N GLU A 3 0.38 13.54 -4.52
CA GLU A 3 -0.48 12.47 -5.00
C GLU A 3 -0.64 11.48 -3.84
N PRO A 4 -1.85 11.01 -3.48
CA PRO A 4 -2.02 10.27 -2.23
C PRO A 4 -1.18 8.99 -2.29
N LEU A 5 -0.31 8.78 -1.29
CA LEU A 5 0.61 7.63 -1.16
C LEU A 5 -0.06 6.29 -1.56
N ALA A 6 -1.32 6.13 -1.19
CA ALA A 6 -2.08 4.94 -1.49
C ALA A 6 -2.21 4.67 -3.01
N LYS A 7 -2.41 5.72 -3.81
CA LYS A 7 -2.46 5.65 -5.27
C LYS A 7 -1.11 5.29 -5.87
N GLU A 8 -0.02 5.87 -5.39
CA GLU A 8 1.33 5.53 -5.89
C GLU A 8 1.72 4.10 -5.57
N VAL A 9 1.45 3.65 -4.34
CA VAL A 9 1.65 2.26 -3.94
C VAL A 9 0.84 1.32 -4.83
N LEU A 10 -0.44 1.61 -5.05
CA LEU A 10 -1.27 0.79 -5.93
C LEU A 10 -0.75 0.76 -7.37
N ASP A 11 -0.36 1.90 -7.95
CA ASP A 11 0.19 1.94 -9.31
C ASP A 11 1.43 1.06 -9.44
N ILE A 12 2.35 1.13 -8.46
CA ILE A 12 3.55 0.28 -8.40
C ILE A 12 3.15 -1.20 -8.31
N LEU A 13 2.25 -1.57 -7.40
CA LEU A 13 1.84 -2.97 -7.22
C LEU A 13 1.14 -3.54 -8.45
N TYR A 14 0.27 -2.76 -9.08
CA TYR A 14 -0.48 -3.21 -10.25
C TYR A 14 0.40 -3.32 -11.49
N ARG A 15 1.38 -2.43 -11.67
CA ARG A 15 2.37 -2.51 -12.76
C ARG A 15 3.46 -3.53 -12.51
N ASP A 16 3.73 -3.88 -11.25
CA ASP A 16 4.76 -4.85 -10.91
C ASP A 16 4.33 -6.27 -11.37
N PRO A 17 5.10 -6.91 -12.26
CA PRO A 17 4.80 -8.26 -12.75
C PRO A 17 5.14 -9.33 -11.70
N GLY A 18 5.96 -9.01 -10.69
CA GLY A 18 6.29 -9.92 -9.59
C GLY A 18 5.17 -10.07 -8.56
N THR A 19 4.21 -9.15 -8.55
CA THR A 19 3.07 -9.17 -7.63
C THR A 19 2.05 -10.16 -8.15
N ARG A 20 1.89 -11.28 -7.44
CA ARG A 20 0.94 -12.34 -7.82
C ARG A 20 -0.46 -11.76 -7.93
N ARG A 21 -1.19 -12.20 -8.96
CA ARG A 21 -2.58 -11.79 -9.20
C ARG A 21 -3.47 -11.94 -7.95
N LEU A 22 -3.28 -13.03 -7.20
CA LEU A 22 -4.00 -13.28 -5.95
C LEU A 22 -3.85 -12.13 -4.94
N TYR A 23 -2.66 -11.54 -4.80
CA TYR A 23 -2.45 -10.44 -3.87
C TYR A 23 -3.15 -9.15 -4.31
N LYS A 24 -3.23 -8.91 -5.63
CA LYS A 24 -3.97 -7.79 -6.22
C LYS A 24 -5.48 -7.96 -6.00
N ASP A 25 -5.98 -9.19 -6.15
CA ASP A 25 -7.38 -9.53 -5.94
C ASP A 25 -7.80 -9.32 -4.48
N LEU A 26 -7.04 -9.87 -3.52
CA LEU A 26 -7.26 -9.68 -2.09
C LEU A 26 -7.20 -8.21 -1.68
N LEU A 27 -6.28 -7.44 -2.27
CA LEU A 27 -6.16 -6.02 -1.99
C LEU A 27 -7.36 -5.24 -2.53
N THR A 28 -7.86 -5.60 -3.71
CA THR A 28 -9.07 -5.00 -4.29
C THR A 28 -10.29 -5.27 -3.42
N ASP A 29 -10.47 -6.53 -3.01
CA ASP A 29 -11.57 -6.95 -2.16
C ASP A 29 -11.56 -6.15 -0.84
N TRP A 30 -10.40 -6.04 -0.19
CA TRP A 30 -10.25 -5.24 1.02
C TRP A 30 -10.56 -3.74 0.79
N ILE A 31 -10.10 -3.15 -0.32
CA ILE A 31 -10.40 -1.74 -0.63
C ILE A 31 -11.91 -1.55 -0.80
N LEU A 32 -12.57 -2.45 -1.52
CA LEU A 32 -14.02 -2.39 -1.75
C LEU A 32 -14.83 -2.60 -0.46
N ASP A 33 -14.35 -3.45 0.44
CA ASP A 33 -15.02 -3.75 1.71
C ASP A 33 -14.85 -2.63 2.75
N THR A 34 -13.65 -2.03 2.82
CA THR A 34 -13.29 -1.11 3.91
C THR A 34 -13.37 0.37 3.58
N GLN A 35 -13.36 0.75 2.30
CA GLN A 35 -13.30 2.16 1.92
C GLN A 35 -14.64 2.68 1.42
N PRO A 36 -15.13 3.82 1.96
CA PRO A 36 -16.35 4.43 1.46
C PRO A 36 -16.15 4.90 0.01
N HIS A 37 -17.14 4.57 -0.83
CA HIS A 37 -17.11 4.92 -2.26
C HIS A 37 -16.99 6.44 -2.42
N GLY A 38 -15.93 6.88 -3.12
CA GLY A 38 -15.68 8.30 -3.43
C GLY A 38 -14.73 9.01 -2.46
N SER A 39 -14.27 8.34 -1.40
CA SER A 39 -13.23 8.88 -0.52
C SER A 39 -11.82 8.56 -1.03
N PRO A 40 -10.83 9.44 -0.79
CA PRO A 40 -9.43 9.12 -1.09
C PRO A 40 -8.99 7.94 -0.24
N LEU A 41 -8.30 6.98 -0.86
CA LEU A 41 -7.77 5.80 -0.19
C LEU A 41 -6.77 6.23 0.89
N ASP A 42 -6.98 5.77 2.12
CA ASP A 42 -6.09 6.09 3.23
C ASP A 42 -4.76 5.32 3.10
N GLY A 43 -3.66 6.07 2.93
CA GLY A 43 -2.32 5.49 2.79
C GLY A 43 -1.87 4.75 4.05
N THR A 44 -2.26 5.21 5.23
CA THR A 44 -1.88 4.58 6.50
C THR A 44 -2.56 3.22 6.64
N ALA A 45 -3.87 3.15 6.40
CA ALA A 45 -4.65 1.92 6.42
C ALA A 45 -4.12 0.91 5.38
N LEU A 46 -3.75 1.39 4.19
CA LEU A 46 -3.15 0.55 3.16
C LEU A 46 -1.83 -0.08 3.63
N ILE A 47 -0.91 0.73 4.18
CA ILE A 47 0.38 0.23 4.66
C ILE A 47 0.20 -0.73 5.84
N GLN A 48 -0.73 -0.47 6.75
CA GLN A 48 -1.08 -1.38 7.85
C GLN A 48 -1.63 -2.71 7.33
N HIS A 49 -2.51 -2.68 6.34
CA HIS A 49 -3.05 -3.88 5.72
C HIS A 49 -1.93 -4.71 5.06
N LEU A 50 -1.06 -4.06 4.29
CA LEU A 50 0.10 -4.71 3.66
C LEU A 50 1.07 -5.30 4.69
N ALA A 51 1.35 -4.59 5.78
CA ALA A 51 2.21 -5.10 6.85
C ALA A 51 1.66 -6.40 7.47
N LYS A 52 0.33 -6.47 7.66
CA LYS A 52 -0.34 -7.60 8.31
C LYS A 52 -0.54 -8.80 7.39
N HIS A 53 -0.93 -8.56 6.14
CA HIS A 53 -1.37 -9.63 5.23
C HIS A 53 -0.38 -9.92 4.11
N GLN A 54 0.49 -8.98 3.75
CA GLN A 54 1.39 -9.07 2.60
C GLN A 54 2.79 -8.47 2.90
N PRO A 55 3.51 -8.94 3.95
CA PRO A 55 4.77 -8.33 4.38
C PRO A 55 5.89 -8.43 3.33
N ASP A 56 5.82 -9.42 2.44
CA ASP A 56 6.75 -9.57 1.31
C ASP A 56 6.60 -8.41 0.31
N ILE A 57 5.35 -8.05 -0.01
CA ILE A 57 5.03 -6.91 -0.88
C ILE A 57 5.46 -5.60 -0.21
N LEU A 58 5.18 -5.44 1.08
CA LEU A 58 5.64 -4.26 1.83
C LEU A 58 7.17 -4.14 1.79
N SER A 59 7.90 -5.24 1.95
CA SER A 59 9.37 -5.24 1.89
C SER A 59 9.90 -4.76 0.53
N ARG A 60 9.23 -5.13 -0.56
CA ARG A 60 9.56 -4.66 -1.92
C ARG A 60 9.24 -3.18 -2.10
N LEU A 61 8.16 -2.69 -1.52
CA LEU A 61 7.82 -1.27 -1.55
C LEU A 61 8.82 -0.42 -0.72
N LYS A 62 9.32 -0.95 0.40
CA LYS A 62 10.33 -0.28 1.25
C LYS A 62 11.67 -0.04 0.55
N ILE A 63 11.99 -0.79 -0.49
CA ILE A 63 13.20 -0.58 -1.32
C ILE A 63 12.93 0.23 -2.59
N ASN A 64 11.66 0.55 -2.88
CA ASN A 64 11.28 1.31 -4.06
C ASN A 64 11.58 2.80 -3.86
N THR A 65 12.40 3.39 -4.73
CA THR A 65 12.87 4.78 -4.59
C THR A 65 11.77 5.83 -4.62
N LEU A 66 10.59 5.51 -5.19
CA LEU A 66 9.48 6.45 -5.31
C LEU A 66 8.70 6.59 -3.99
N VAL A 67 8.46 5.48 -3.30
CA VAL A 67 7.56 5.43 -2.13
C VAL A 67 8.25 5.06 -0.82
N LYS A 68 9.55 4.72 -0.83
CA LYS A 68 10.28 4.27 0.37
C LYS A 68 10.23 5.28 1.52
N GLU A 69 10.32 6.57 1.23
CA GLU A 69 10.43 7.61 2.26
C GLU A 69 9.07 7.84 2.92
N ASP A 70 8.01 7.91 2.12
CA ASP A 70 6.64 8.02 2.62
C ASP A 70 6.19 6.77 3.36
N ILE A 71 6.54 5.58 2.88
CA ILE A 71 6.28 4.33 3.61
C ILE A 71 7.04 4.32 4.94
N ALA A 72 8.31 4.72 4.96
CA ALA A 72 9.08 4.78 6.20
C ALA A 72 8.45 5.78 7.20
N ARG A 73 8.01 6.95 6.73
CA ARG A 73 7.31 7.95 7.54
C ARG A 73 6.00 7.41 8.11
N VAL A 74 5.21 6.72 7.31
CA VAL A 74 3.95 6.10 7.77
C VAL A 74 4.22 4.99 8.79
N LEU A 75 5.18 4.12 8.53
CA LEU A 75 5.56 3.03 9.45
C LEU A 75 6.06 3.57 10.81
N ASP A 76 6.85 4.65 10.79
CA ASP A 76 7.30 5.36 12.00
C ASP A 76 6.12 5.97 12.77
N ALA A 77 5.21 6.65 12.06
CA ALA A 77 4.03 7.28 12.65
C ALA A 77 3.08 6.28 13.32
N ILE A 78 2.99 5.04 12.83
CA ILE A 78 2.17 3.98 13.44
C ILE A 78 2.93 3.11 14.46
N GLY A 79 4.19 3.42 14.76
CA GLY A 79 5.01 2.68 15.73
C GLY A 79 5.45 1.29 15.27
N HIS A 80 5.45 1.02 13.97
CA HIS A 80 5.81 -0.28 13.40
C HIS A 80 7.33 -0.35 13.16
N LYS A 81 8.09 -0.70 14.22
CA LYS A 81 9.55 -0.83 14.20
C LYS A 81 10.03 -2.15 13.59
#